data_AF-A0A5B9PG89-F1
#
_entry.id   AF-A0A5B9PG89-F1
#
_cell.length_a   1.000
_cell.length_b   1.000
_cell.length_c   1.000
_cell.angle_alpha   90.00
_cell.angle_beta   90.00
_cell.angle_gamma   90.00
#
_symmetry.space_group_name_H-M   'P 1'
#
loop_
_entity.id
_entity.type
_entity.pdbx_description
1 polymer ?
#
loop_
_entity_poly.entity_id
_entity_poly.type
_entity_poly.pdbx_seq_one_letter_code
_entity_poly.pdbx_strand_id
1 'polypeptide(L)'
;MLKAGFDPHIPGAEDSTPLDRACFHGFHEIVEILLDRDPDPPLEFKNAFGGTPLSCCIWGSIHSWMKTDLKSDHKRCAELLISAGSHFEEAWIPTVNPEMDAILKAHLTQ
;
A
#
# COMPACT_ATOMS: atom_id res chain seq x y z
N MET A 1 7.27 17.94 5.62
CA MET A 1 7.62 16.86 6.55
C MET A 1 8.82 16.06 6.07
N LEU A 2 8.82 15.42 4.89
CA LEU A 2 10.01 14.68 4.39
C LEU A 2 11.28 15.53 4.21
N LYS A 3 11.16 16.79 3.75
CA LYS A 3 12.30 17.75 3.70
C LYS A 3 12.88 18.14 5.06
N ALA A 4 12.21 17.79 6.17
CA ALA A 4 12.66 18.13 7.52
C ALA A 4 13.44 16.98 8.20
N GLY A 5 13.77 15.90 7.47
CA GLY A 5 14.51 14.75 8.02
C GLY A 5 13.62 13.73 8.75
N PHE A 6 12.34 13.64 8.38
CA PHE A 6 11.44 12.62 8.91
C PHE A 6 11.78 11.26 8.29
N ASP A 7 12.13 10.29 9.11
CA ASP A 7 12.51 8.94 8.68
C ASP A 7 11.23 8.13 8.35
N PRO A 8 11.02 7.71 7.10
CA PRO A 8 9.82 6.97 6.67
C PRO A 8 9.78 5.54 7.22
N HIS A 9 10.87 5.02 7.79
CA HIS A 9 10.93 3.69 8.38
C HIS A 9 10.46 3.66 9.84
N ILE A 10 10.30 4.80 10.49
CA ILE A 10 9.83 4.84 11.88
C ILE A 10 8.32 4.59 11.90
N PRO A 11 7.86 3.46 12.47
CA PRO A 11 6.45 3.18 12.53
C PRO A 11 5.75 4.13 13.53
N GLY A 12 4.51 4.49 13.20
CA GLY A 12 3.64 5.23 14.10
C GLY A 12 2.86 4.31 15.05
N ALA A 13 1.65 4.72 15.43
CA ALA A 13 0.75 3.84 16.17
C ALA A 13 0.45 2.55 15.39
N GLU A 14 0.22 1.44 16.10
CA GLU A 14 -0.07 0.10 15.54
C GLU A 14 1.03 -0.44 14.62
N ASP A 15 2.28 -0.04 14.88
CA ASP A 15 3.44 -0.36 14.06
C ASP A 15 3.29 0.01 12.57
N SER A 16 2.34 0.90 12.24
CA SER A 16 2.04 1.27 10.85
C SER A 16 2.97 2.37 10.36
N THR A 17 3.64 2.10 9.25
CA THR A 17 4.48 3.08 8.55
C THR A 17 3.64 4.16 7.86
N PRO A 18 4.26 5.29 7.47
CA PRO A 18 3.60 6.26 6.60
C PRO A 18 3.12 5.65 5.28
N LEU A 19 3.86 4.67 4.75
CA LEU A 19 3.50 3.96 3.53
C LEU A 19 2.23 3.12 3.75
N ASP A 20 2.16 2.34 4.84
CA ASP A 20 0.99 1.53 5.21
C ASP A 20 -0.30 2.35 5.25
N ARG A 21 -0.25 3.51 5.91
CA ARG A 21 -1.42 4.39 6.04
C ARG A 21 -1.83 5.02 4.71
N ALA A 22 -0.87 5.43 3.90
CA ALA A 22 -1.15 5.98 2.57
C ALA A 22 -1.80 4.91 1.68
N CYS A 23 -1.31 3.66 1.74
CA CYS A 23 -1.86 2.53 1.02
C CYS A 23 -3.27 2.17 1.48
N PHE A 24 -3.52 2.09 2.80
CA PHE A 24 -4.85 1.81 3.36
C PHE A 24 -5.90 2.82 2.87
N HIS A 25 -5.56 4.11 2.78
CA HIS A 25 -6.47 5.15 2.30
C HIS A 25 -6.48 5.36 0.78
N GLY A 26 -5.64 4.64 0.02
CA GLY A 26 -5.57 4.77 -1.44
C GLY A 26 -4.90 6.07 -1.92
N PHE A 27 -4.06 6.70 -1.09
CA PHE A 27 -3.42 7.97 -1.42
C PHE A 27 -2.22 7.80 -2.36
N HIS A 28 -2.49 7.48 -3.63
CA HIS A 28 -1.47 7.16 -4.62
C HIS A 28 -0.43 8.27 -4.82
N GLU A 29 -0.81 9.55 -4.77
CA GLU A 29 0.15 10.68 -4.88
C GLU A 29 1.15 10.68 -3.71
N ILE A 30 0.72 10.26 -2.51
CA ILE A 30 1.59 10.16 -1.33
C ILE A 30 2.47 8.91 -1.45
N VAL A 31 1.92 7.78 -1.90
CA VAL A 31 2.66 6.55 -2.15
C VAL A 31 3.78 6.78 -3.16
N GLU A 32 3.49 7.41 -4.30
CA GLU A 32 4.48 7.76 -5.32
C GLU A 32 5.60 8.63 -4.74
N ILE A 33 5.24 9.66 -3.96
CA ILE A 33 6.23 10.52 -3.29
C ILE A 33 7.12 9.76 -2.29
N LEU A 34 6.55 8.80 -1.57
CA LEU A 34 7.29 8.00 -0.58
C LEU A 34 8.25 7.03 -1.28
N LEU A 35 7.79 6.34 -2.31
CA LEU A 35 8.60 5.42 -3.11
C LEU A 35 9.70 6.15 -3.89
N ASP A 36 9.42 7.34 -4.45
CA ASP A 36 10.41 8.11 -5.21
C ASP A 36 11.54 8.69 -4.33
N ARG A 37 11.25 8.94 -3.05
CA ARG A 37 12.20 9.59 -2.12
C ARG A 37 12.98 8.60 -1.28
N ASP A 38 12.56 7.36 -1.23
CA ASP A 38 13.18 6.31 -0.45
C ASP A 38 13.74 5.24 -1.39
N PRO A 39 15.06 5.06 -1.46
CA PRO A 39 15.66 4.00 -2.28
C PRO A 39 15.39 2.59 -1.75
N ASP A 40 14.92 2.43 -0.51
CA ASP A 40 14.60 1.13 0.11
C ASP A 40 13.26 1.19 0.88
N PRO A 41 12.13 1.47 0.22
CA PRO A 41 10.86 1.69 0.91
C PRO A 41 10.43 0.45 1.71
N PRO A 42 9.71 0.61 2.85
CA PRO A 42 9.34 -0.49 3.75
C PRO A 42 8.19 -1.36 3.19
N LEU A 43 8.36 -1.94 2.00
CA LEU A 43 7.35 -2.70 1.23
C LEU A 43 6.89 -3.98 1.91
N GLU A 44 7.74 -4.58 2.73
CA GLU A 44 7.49 -5.84 3.44
C GLU A 44 7.38 -5.67 4.95
N PHE A 45 7.33 -4.43 5.42
CA PHE A 45 7.22 -4.16 6.85
C PHE A 45 5.82 -4.48 7.34
N LYS A 46 5.75 -5.24 8.43
CA LYS A 46 4.48 -5.71 8.98
C LYS A 46 4.05 -4.80 10.11
N ASN A 47 2.85 -4.26 10.00
CA ASN A 47 2.20 -3.55 11.10
C ASN A 47 1.80 -4.51 12.23
N ALA A 48 1.19 -3.98 13.30
CA ALA A 48 0.79 -4.75 14.48
C ALA A 48 -0.26 -5.84 14.18
N PHE A 49 -0.91 -5.78 13.01
CA PHE A 49 -1.87 -6.77 12.53
C PHE A 49 -1.24 -7.80 11.58
N GLY A 50 0.07 -7.72 11.34
CA GLY A 50 0.80 -8.58 10.41
C GLY A 50 0.65 -8.20 8.94
N GLY A 51 0.00 -7.07 8.63
CA GLY A 51 -0.21 -6.60 7.28
C GLY A 51 0.98 -5.80 6.73
N THR A 52 1.34 -6.08 5.48
CA THR A 52 2.26 -5.27 4.65
C THR A 52 1.53 -4.09 4.00
N PRO A 53 2.23 -3.09 3.45
CA PRO A 53 1.62 -2.00 2.69
C PRO A 53 0.63 -2.46 1.62
N LEU A 54 0.97 -3.53 0.89
CA LEU A 54 0.11 -4.09 -0.16
C LEU A 54 -1.16 -4.73 0.42
N SER A 55 -1.03 -5.53 1.48
CA SER A 55 -2.20 -6.10 2.17
C SER A 55 -3.09 -5.02 2.80
N CYS A 56 -2.50 -3.93 3.32
CA CYS A 56 -3.22 -2.78 3.84
C CYS A 56 -3.97 -2.05 2.72
N CYS A 57 -3.37 -1.92 1.53
CA CYS A 57 -4.02 -1.37 0.34
C CYS A 57 -5.26 -2.19 -0.05
N ILE A 58 -5.12 -3.51 -0.11
CA ILE A 58 -6.22 -4.43 -0.42
C ILE A 58 -7.33 -4.30 0.63
N TRP A 59 -6.97 -4.39 1.90
CA TRP A 59 -7.92 -4.31 3.01
C TRP A 59 -8.63 -2.95 3.06
N GLY A 60 -7.87 -1.87 2.85
CA GLY A 60 -8.35 -0.50 2.77
C GLY A 60 -9.26 -0.24 1.58
N SER A 61 -9.09 -0.94 0.46
CA SER A 61 -10.00 -0.81 -0.69
C SER A 61 -11.45 -1.21 -0.36
N ILE A 62 -11.64 -2.01 0.70
CA ILE A 62 -12.95 -2.47 1.17
C ILE A 62 -13.40 -1.72 2.43
N HIS A 63 -12.45 -1.42 3.33
CA HIS A 63 -12.74 -0.93 4.68
C HIS A 63 -12.34 0.53 4.93
N SER A 64 -11.70 1.21 3.97
CA SER A 64 -11.32 2.61 4.16
C SER A 64 -12.58 3.45 4.38
N TRP A 65 -12.64 4.11 5.53
CA TRP A 65 -13.71 5.04 5.88
C TRP A 65 -13.61 6.37 5.12
N MET A 66 -12.54 6.57 4.34
CA MET A 66 -12.43 7.76 3.50
C MET A 66 -13.38 7.61 2.33
N LYS A 67 -14.43 8.43 2.36
CA LYS A 67 -15.37 8.54 1.24
C LYS A 67 -14.60 8.89 -0.02
N THR A 68 -15.03 8.27 -1.12
CA THR A 68 -14.63 8.37 -2.53
C THR A 68 -14.48 9.79 -3.13
N ASP A 69 -14.52 10.81 -2.30
CA ASP A 69 -14.54 12.23 -2.66
C ASP A 69 -13.14 12.87 -2.59
N LEU A 70 -12.18 12.19 -1.95
CA LEU A 70 -10.74 12.45 -2.09
C LEU A 70 -10.19 11.48 -3.14
N LYS A 71 -9.13 11.88 -3.87
CA LYS A 71 -8.45 11.10 -4.93
C LYS A 71 -7.84 9.79 -4.40
N SER A 72 -8.62 8.91 -3.81
CA SER A 72 -8.21 7.58 -3.37
C SER A 72 -8.26 6.66 -4.58
N ASP A 73 -7.11 6.15 -4.98
CA ASP A 73 -6.95 5.18 -6.05
C ASP A 73 -6.13 4.00 -5.51
N HIS A 74 -6.83 3.04 -4.90
CA HIS A 74 -6.21 1.82 -4.38
C HIS A 74 -5.60 0.98 -5.50
N LYS A 75 -6.18 1.02 -6.71
CA LYS A 75 -5.60 0.36 -7.88
C LYS A 75 -4.22 0.91 -8.19
N ARG A 76 -4.09 2.24 -8.27
CA ARG A 76 -2.81 2.89 -8.55
C ARG A 76 -1.80 2.63 -7.43
N CYS A 77 -2.22 2.64 -6.18
CA CYS A 77 -1.35 2.25 -5.06
C CYS A 77 -0.82 0.82 -5.21
N ALA A 78 -1.67 -0.14 -5.57
CA ALA A 78 -1.27 -1.53 -5.76
C ALA A 78 -0.25 -1.67 -6.90
N GLU A 79 -0.50 -1.02 -8.04
CA GLU A 79 0.43 -0.99 -9.18
C GLU A 79 1.80 -0.42 -8.78
N LEU A 80 1.82 0.68 -8.01
CA LEU A 80 3.05 1.30 -7.53
C LEU A 80 3.83 0.37 -6.60
N LEU A 81 3.16 -0.30 -5.66
CA LEU A 81 3.80 -1.23 -4.73
C LEU A 81 4.35 -2.48 -5.43
N ILE A 82 3.59 -3.06 -6.36
CA ILE A 82 4.05 -4.22 -7.14
C ILE A 82 5.24 -3.82 -8.01
N SER A 83 5.18 -2.65 -8.66
CA SER A 83 6.29 -2.13 -9.47
C SER A 83 7.54 -1.82 -8.64
N ALA A 84 7.35 -1.42 -7.38
CA ALA A 84 8.45 -1.21 -6.43
C ALA A 84 9.04 -2.54 -5.90
N GLY A 85 8.43 -3.68 -6.20
CA GLY A 85 8.92 -5.01 -5.82
C GLY A 85 8.23 -5.61 -4.60
N SER A 86 7.05 -5.12 -4.20
CA SER A 86 6.29 -5.72 -3.09
C SER A 86 5.84 -7.14 -3.45
N HIS A 87 6.05 -8.05 -2.52
CA HIS A 87 5.65 -9.44 -2.63
C HIS A 87 4.21 -9.64 -2.19
N PHE A 88 3.54 -10.57 -2.84
CA PHE A 88 2.21 -11.02 -2.44
C PHE A 88 2.05 -12.51 -2.75
N GLU A 89 1.15 -13.16 -2.03
CA GLU A 89 0.88 -14.58 -2.19
C GLU A 89 -0.38 -14.78 -3.03
N GLU A 90 -0.39 -15.82 -3.88
CA GLU A 90 -1.58 -16.22 -4.66
C GLU A 90 -2.76 -16.58 -3.75
N ALA A 91 -2.47 -17.02 -2.51
CA ALA A 91 -3.47 -17.31 -1.48
C ALA A 91 -4.31 -16.09 -1.07
N TRP A 92 -3.89 -14.87 -1.40
CA TRP A 92 -4.67 -13.65 -1.14
C TRP A 92 -5.87 -13.52 -2.09
N ILE A 93 -5.90 -14.28 -3.19
CA ILE A 93 -6.94 -14.21 -4.21
C ILE A 93 -7.97 -15.33 -3.97
N PRO A 94 -9.29 -15.00 -3.88
CA PRO A 94 -9.89 -13.68 -4.05
C PRO A 94 -9.88 -12.85 -2.76
N THR A 95 -9.53 -11.58 -2.91
CA THR A 95 -9.44 -10.57 -1.84
C THR A 95 -10.78 -9.96 -1.45
N VAL A 96 -11.86 -10.33 -2.15
CA VAL A 96 -13.23 -9.76 -2.09
C VAL A 96 -13.41 -8.48 -2.92
N ASN A 97 -12.33 -7.82 -3.38
CA ASN A 97 -12.41 -6.73 -4.35
C ASN A 97 -12.03 -7.23 -5.76
N PRO A 98 -12.98 -7.31 -6.71
CA PRO A 98 -12.70 -7.80 -8.07
C PRO A 98 -11.65 -6.99 -8.83
N GLU A 99 -11.53 -5.68 -8.53
CA GLU A 99 -10.54 -4.81 -9.18
C GLU A 99 -9.13 -5.15 -8.70
N MET A 100 -8.95 -5.35 -7.40
CA MET A 100 -7.68 -5.78 -6.82
C MET A 100 -7.30 -7.20 -7.28
N ASP A 101 -8.29 -8.11 -7.34
CA ASP A 101 -8.08 -9.46 -7.86
C ASP A 101 -7.59 -9.45 -9.31
N ALA A 102 -8.11 -8.54 -10.15
CA ALA A 102 -7.67 -8.41 -11.54
C ALA A 102 -6.21 -7.94 -11.63
N ILE A 103 -5.80 -6.98 -10.79
CA ILE A 103 -4.43 -6.44 -10.76
C ILE A 103 -3.44 -7.52 -10.28
N LEU A 104 -3.76 -8.19 -9.17
CA LEU A 104 -2.90 -9.24 -8.60
C LEU A 104 -2.73 -10.41 -9.59
N LYS A 105 -3.82 -10.85 -10.23
CA LYS A 105 -3.76 -11.90 -11.27
C LYS A 105 -2.93 -11.49 -12.48
N ALA A 106 -3.01 -10.24 -12.91
CA ALA A 106 -2.22 -9.74 -14.04
C ALA A 106 -0.71 -9.71 -13.77
N HIS A 107 -0.30 -9.62 -12.50
CA HIS A 107 1.11 -9.59 -12.09
C HIS A 107 1.64 -10.93 -11.57
N LEU A 108 0.79 -11.93 -11.30
CA LEU A 108 1.22 -13.32 -11.00
C LEU A 108 1.74 -14.07 -12.22
N THR A 109 1.38 -13.63 -13.43
CA THR A 109 1.73 -14.30 -14.68
C THR A 109 3.00 -13.76 -15.35
N GLN A 110 3.70 -12.80 -14.73
CA GLN A 110 4.99 -12.25 -15.19
C GLN A 110 6.15 -12.86 -14.40
#